data_AF-A0A419HB81-F1
#
_entry.id   AF-A0A419HB81-F1
#
_cell.length_a   1.000
_cell.length_b   1.000
_cell.length_c   1.000
_cell.angle_alpha   90.00
_cell.angle_beta   90.00
_cell.angle_gamma   90.00
#
_symmetry.space_group_name_H-M   'P 1'
#
loop_
_entity.id
_entity.type
_entity.pdbx_description
1 polymer ?
#
loop_
_entity_poly.entity_id
_entity_poly.type
_entity_poly.pdbx_seq_one_letter_code
_entity_poly.pdbx_strand_id
1 'polypeptide(L)'
;MTPALNALVTALVFSLAPPPALPDGATPVGENFTARLESGQALSKAPYSLVMQKDGNLVLYADARPCWSSNSPGSPGAYARYDKNPANPSAILTVERLEGDPPQLKVIRTYTGQLAPGATAGDVHLDAQGTAWLAATPLGKC
;
A
#
# COMPACT_ATOMS: atom_id res chain seq x y z
N MET A 1 39.45 -31.30 -37.09
CA MET A 1 39.36 -31.14 -35.62
C MET A 1 39.68 -29.69 -35.31
N THR A 2 38.67 -28.86 -35.06
CA THR A 2 38.80 -27.44 -34.72
C THR A 2 38.79 -27.28 -33.19
N PRO A 3 39.67 -26.48 -32.57
CA PRO A 3 39.49 -26.08 -31.18
C PRO A 3 38.56 -24.87 -31.10
N ALA A 4 37.61 -24.90 -30.16
CA ALA A 4 36.76 -23.77 -29.83
C ALA A 4 37.52 -22.79 -28.92
N LEU A 5 37.39 -21.49 -29.20
CA LEU A 5 37.96 -20.39 -28.42
C LEU A 5 37.05 -20.10 -27.22
N ASN A 6 37.56 -20.22 -26.00
CA ASN A 6 36.88 -19.79 -24.78
C ASN A 6 36.82 -18.26 -24.72
N ALA A 7 35.64 -17.68 -24.82
CA ALA A 7 35.40 -16.29 -24.46
C ALA A 7 34.97 -16.22 -22.98
N LEU A 8 35.81 -15.63 -22.14
CA LEU A 8 35.43 -15.23 -20.79
C LEU A 8 34.60 -13.95 -20.89
N VAL A 9 33.31 -14.04 -20.57
CA VAL A 9 32.45 -12.87 -20.35
C VAL A 9 32.51 -12.54 -18.86
N THR A 10 33.23 -11.48 -18.51
CA THR A 10 33.24 -10.93 -17.15
C THR A 10 31.92 -10.21 -16.90
N ALA A 11 30.95 -10.89 -16.26
CA ALA A 11 29.74 -10.25 -15.80
C ALA A 11 30.04 -9.43 -14.54
N LEU A 12 29.95 -8.10 -14.64
CA LEU A 12 29.84 -7.21 -13.49
C LEU A 12 28.52 -7.54 -12.76
N VAL A 13 28.62 -8.25 -11.64
CA VAL A 13 27.50 -8.39 -10.71
C VAL A 13 27.31 -7.06 -9.98
N PHE A 14 26.38 -6.23 -10.45
CA PHE A 14 25.80 -5.20 -9.59
C PHE A 14 24.99 -5.92 -8.51
N SER A 15 25.57 -6.08 -7.33
CA SER A 15 24.83 -6.53 -6.16
C SER A 15 23.83 -5.42 -5.80
N LEU A 16 22.61 -5.54 -6.31
CA LEU A 16 21.47 -4.80 -5.79
C LEU A 16 21.32 -5.24 -4.34
N ALA A 17 21.62 -4.35 -3.39
CA ALA A 17 21.26 -4.58 -2.00
C ALA A 17 19.77 -4.98 -1.96
N PRO A 18 19.38 -6.03 -1.21
CA PRO A 18 17.97 -6.35 -1.07
C PRO A 18 17.25 -5.07 -0.63
N PRO A 19 16.10 -4.74 -1.22
CA PRO A 19 15.34 -3.57 -0.79
C PRO A 19 15.15 -3.64 0.73
N PRO A 20 15.21 -2.50 1.45
CA PRO A 20 15.03 -2.49 2.89
C PRO A 20 13.79 -3.30 3.26
N ALA A 21 13.95 -4.22 4.22
CA ALA A 21 12.84 -5.06 4.66
C ALA A 21 11.70 -4.17 5.14
N LEU A 22 10.53 -4.34 4.53
CA LEU A 22 9.37 -3.55 4.91
C LEU A 22 8.91 -3.89 6.34
N PRO A 23 8.28 -2.94 7.05
CA PRO A 23 7.65 -3.21 8.34
C PRO A 23 6.77 -4.47 8.28
N ASP A 24 6.85 -5.29 9.33
CA ASP A 24 6.13 -6.57 9.50
C ASP A 24 6.36 -7.64 8.42
N GLY A 25 7.43 -7.51 7.63
CA GLY A 25 7.66 -8.39 6.48
C GLY A 25 6.55 -8.26 5.44
N ALA A 26 5.97 -7.06 5.31
CA ALA A 26 4.89 -6.82 4.38
C ALA A 26 5.32 -7.05 2.92
N THR A 27 4.38 -7.56 2.12
CA THR A 27 4.61 -7.82 0.69
C THR A 27 4.27 -6.55 -0.10
N PRO A 28 5.22 -5.94 -0.83
CA PRO A 28 4.91 -4.83 -1.73
C PRO A 28 3.99 -5.30 -2.87
N VAL A 29 2.94 -4.52 -3.17
CA VAL A 29 2.02 -4.80 -4.29
C VAL A 29 1.99 -3.70 -5.35
N GLY A 30 2.76 -2.62 -5.17
CA GLY A 30 2.86 -1.51 -6.11
C GLY A 30 3.00 -0.16 -5.39
N GLU A 31 2.83 0.94 -6.12
CA GLU A 31 2.78 2.31 -5.57
C GLU A 31 1.34 2.81 -5.35
N ASN A 32 0.35 2.09 -5.88
CA ASN A 32 -1.07 2.40 -5.74
C ASN A 32 -1.93 1.13 -5.71
N PHE A 33 -3.17 1.27 -5.24
CA PHE A 33 -4.22 0.29 -5.46
C PHE A 33 -5.55 0.98 -5.74
N THR A 34 -6.42 0.31 -6.50
CA THR A 34 -7.77 0.80 -6.76
C THR A 34 -8.85 -0.02 -6.05
N ALA A 35 -8.58 -1.29 -5.70
CA ALA A 35 -9.56 -2.15 -5.02
C ALA A 35 -9.33 -2.18 -3.50
N ARG A 36 -8.29 -2.89 -3.06
CA ARG A 36 -7.91 -2.96 -1.65
C ARG A 36 -6.45 -3.31 -1.48
N LEU A 37 -5.94 -3.04 -0.28
CA LEU A 37 -4.67 -3.49 0.25
C LEU A 37 -4.97 -4.51 1.35
N GLU A 38 -4.59 -5.78 1.13
CA GLU A 38 -4.87 -6.87 2.06
C GLU A 38 -3.97 -6.80 3.30
N SER A 39 -4.39 -7.46 4.38
CA SER A 39 -3.57 -7.64 5.58
C SER A 39 -2.19 -8.23 5.23
N GLY A 40 -1.13 -7.53 5.64
CA GLY A 40 0.27 -7.86 5.35
C GLY A 40 0.79 -7.37 4.00
N GLN A 41 0.00 -6.61 3.23
CA GLN A 41 0.47 -5.99 2.00
C GLN A 41 0.89 -4.54 2.21
N ALA A 42 1.70 -4.02 1.29
CA ALA A 42 2.16 -2.65 1.32
C ALA A 42 2.14 -1.99 -0.07
N LEU A 43 1.83 -0.70 -0.09
CA LEU A 43 2.36 0.17 -1.14
C LEU A 43 3.78 0.56 -0.78
N SER A 44 4.68 0.60 -1.76
CA SER A 44 6.10 0.87 -1.53
C SER A 44 6.65 1.82 -2.58
N LYS A 45 7.24 2.92 -2.10
CA LYS A 45 7.97 3.89 -2.91
C LYS A 45 9.12 4.45 -2.08
N ALA A 46 10.26 3.77 -2.15
CA ALA A 46 11.38 3.99 -1.23
C ALA A 46 11.75 5.49 -1.11
N PRO A 47 11.98 6.00 0.12
CA PRO A 47 12.04 5.26 1.38
C PRO A 47 10.66 5.00 2.03
N TYR A 48 9.56 5.36 1.39
CA TYR A 48 8.24 5.32 1.99
C TYR A 48 7.49 4.01 1.75
N SER A 49 6.67 3.62 2.71
CA SER A 49 5.71 2.52 2.54
C SER A 49 4.41 2.77 3.28
N LEU A 50 3.28 2.41 2.65
CA LEU A 50 1.98 2.38 3.30
C LEU A 50 1.60 0.92 3.50
N VAL A 51 1.62 0.45 4.74
CA VAL A 51 1.47 -0.96 5.11
C VAL A 51 0.13 -1.19 5.77
N MET A 52 -0.64 -2.14 5.26
CA MET A 52 -1.79 -2.70 5.99
C MET A 52 -1.24 -3.79 6.91
N GLN A 53 -0.94 -3.44 8.16
CA GLN A 53 -0.34 -4.35 9.13
C GLN A 53 -1.30 -5.51 9.48
N LYS A 54 -0.73 -6.65 9.89
CA LYS A 54 -1.50 -7.86 10.23
C LYS A 54 -2.38 -7.70 11.47
N ASP A 55 -2.08 -6.72 12.31
CA ASP A 55 -2.85 -6.36 13.51
C ASP A 55 -4.10 -5.51 13.19
N GLY A 56 -4.29 -5.12 11.94
CA GLY A 56 -5.42 -4.30 11.48
C GLY A 56 -5.16 -2.80 11.41
N ASN A 57 -3.91 -2.37 11.57
CA ASN A 57 -3.53 -0.97 11.46
C ASN A 57 -3.00 -0.64 10.06
N LEU A 58 -3.49 0.44 9.44
CA LEU A 58 -2.93 0.99 8.20
C LEU A 58 -1.92 2.07 8.59
N VAL A 59 -0.65 1.90 8.23
CA VAL A 59 0.43 2.76 8.72
C VAL A 59 1.34 3.20 7.58
N LEU A 60 1.64 4.49 7.54
CA LEU A 60 2.62 5.09 6.64
C LEU A 60 3.96 5.22 7.34
N TYR A 61 5.01 4.75 6.69
CA TYR A 61 6.38 4.75 7.17
C TYR A 61 7.30 5.55 6.25
N ALA A 62 8.32 6.16 6.85
CA ALA A 62 9.58 6.52 6.19
C ALA A 62 10.66 5.58 6.73
N ASP A 63 11.24 4.77 5.85
CA ASP A 63 12.04 3.61 6.22
C ASP A 63 11.27 2.69 7.19
N ALA A 64 11.76 2.56 8.43
CA ALA A 64 11.10 1.81 9.50
C ALA A 64 10.37 2.69 10.53
N ARG A 65 10.31 4.02 10.31
CA ARG A 65 9.72 4.97 11.25
C ARG A 65 8.27 5.30 10.85
N PRO A 66 7.28 5.04 11.72
CA PRO A 66 5.89 5.39 11.42
C PRO A 66 5.71 6.92 11.47
N CYS A 67 5.07 7.48 10.46
CA CYS A 67 4.75 8.91 10.34
C CYS A 67 3.27 9.19 10.56
N TRP A 68 2.41 8.29 10.07
CA TRP A 68 0.96 8.38 10.17
C TRP A 68 0.35 6.99 10.33
N SER A 69 -0.79 6.91 11.01
CA SER A 69 -1.50 5.65 11.24
C SER A 69 -3.02 5.87 11.27
N SER A 70 -3.77 4.85 10.85
CA SER A 70 -5.22 4.80 11.02
C SER A 70 -5.68 4.66 12.48
N ASN A 71 -4.75 4.40 13.41
CA ASN A 71 -5.00 4.14 14.82
C ASN A 71 -6.05 3.03 15.00
N SER A 72 -5.92 1.93 14.26
CA SER A 72 -6.84 0.79 14.29
C SER A 72 -6.20 -0.58 14.62
N PRO A 73 -5.15 -0.67 15.46
CA PRO A 73 -4.64 -1.99 15.86
C PRO A 73 -5.70 -2.77 16.65
N GLY A 74 -5.55 -4.10 16.68
CA GLY A 74 -6.50 -5.01 17.36
C GLY A 74 -7.66 -5.48 16.47
N SER A 75 -7.55 -5.28 15.16
CA SER A 75 -8.50 -5.75 14.15
C SER A 75 -7.82 -6.72 13.17
N PRO A 76 -7.33 -7.88 13.65
CA PRO A 76 -6.55 -8.79 12.81
C PRO A 76 -7.33 -9.25 11.58
N GLY A 77 -6.62 -9.29 10.45
CA GLY A 77 -7.20 -9.61 9.14
C GLY A 77 -8.02 -8.49 8.51
N ALA A 78 -8.02 -7.27 9.08
CA ALA A 78 -8.57 -6.11 8.39
C ALA A 78 -7.77 -5.78 7.13
N TYR A 79 -8.45 -5.21 6.15
CA TYR A 79 -7.89 -4.74 4.90
C TYR A 79 -8.35 -3.31 4.64
N ALA A 80 -7.58 -2.56 3.85
CA ALA A 80 -7.95 -1.22 3.43
C ALA A 80 -8.62 -1.28 2.06
N ARG A 81 -9.87 -0.84 1.90
CA ARG A 81 -10.63 -0.90 0.64
C ARG A 81 -10.97 0.49 0.13
N TYR A 82 -10.68 0.74 -1.14
CA TYR A 82 -11.19 1.90 -1.85
C TYR A 82 -12.57 1.59 -2.42
N ASP A 83 -13.56 2.44 -2.14
CA ASP A 83 -14.90 2.32 -2.71
C ASP A 83 -14.94 2.91 -4.11
N LYS A 84 -15.04 2.03 -5.11
CA LYS A 84 -15.11 2.38 -6.52
C LYS A 84 -16.50 2.81 -7.01
N ASN A 85 -17.49 2.96 -6.12
CA ASN A 85 -18.84 3.31 -6.55
C ASN A 85 -18.85 4.68 -7.26
N PRO A 86 -19.13 4.74 -8.59
CA PRO A 86 -19.09 5.98 -9.34
C PRO A 86 -20.25 6.93 -8.98
N ALA A 87 -21.26 6.45 -8.25
CA ALA A 87 -22.32 7.30 -7.72
C ALA A 87 -21.87 8.08 -6.46
N ASN A 88 -20.74 7.71 -5.84
CA ASN A 88 -20.22 8.45 -4.71
C ASN A 88 -19.60 9.77 -5.20
N PRO A 89 -20.02 10.94 -4.69
CA PRO A 89 -19.41 12.22 -5.05
C PRO A 89 -18.03 12.43 -4.40
N SER A 90 -17.54 11.45 -3.63
CA SER A 90 -16.28 11.49 -2.91
C SER A 90 -15.55 10.16 -3.05
N ALA A 91 -14.23 10.22 -3.02
CA ALA A 91 -13.39 9.06 -2.81
C ALA A 91 -13.59 8.56 -1.37
N ILE A 92 -13.81 7.26 -1.19
CA ILE A 92 -13.97 6.66 0.14
C ILE A 92 -12.94 5.54 0.29
N LEU A 93 -12.19 5.58 1.39
CA LEU A 93 -11.32 4.49 1.82
C LEU A 93 -11.81 4.00 3.19
N THR A 94 -12.02 2.70 3.32
CA THR A 94 -12.34 2.07 4.61
C THR A 94 -11.22 1.14 5.05
N VAL A 95 -10.97 1.09 6.36
CA VAL A 95 -10.31 -0.06 6.99
C VAL A 95 -11.41 -0.92 7.57
N GLU A 96 -11.56 -2.14 7.08
CA GLU A 96 -12.72 -2.99 7.35
C GLU A 96 -12.34 -4.47 7.39
N ARG A 97 -13.22 -5.29 7.98
CA ARG A 97 -13.11 -6.75 7.97
C ARG A 97 -14.48 -7.41 8.06
N LEU A 98 -14.54 -8.70 7.74
CA LEU A 98 -15.73 -9.52 8.00
C LEU A 98 -15.66 -10.10 9.44
N GLU A 99 -16.76 -10.01 10.18
CA GLU A 99 -16.89 -10.56 11.53
C GLU A 99 -18.21 -11.34 11.71
N GLY A 100 -18.22 -12.31 12.61
CA GLY A 100 -19.42 -13.06 13.00
C GLY A 100 -19.77 -14.24 12.08
N ASP A 101 -20.85 -14.93 12.47
CA ASP A 101 -21.47 -16.03 11.71
C ASP A 101 -23.00 -15.82 11.70
N PRO A 102 -23.61 -15.41 10.57
CA PRO A 102 -22.99 -15.24 9.25
C PRO A 102 -22.04 -14.04 9.17
N PRO A 103 -21.04 -14.05 8.27
CA PRO A 103 -20.07 -12.96 8.13
C PRO A 103 -20.76 -11.64 7.78
N GLN A 104 -20.54 -10.63 8.62
CA GLN A 104 -21.01 -9.25 8.42
C GLN A 104 -19.82 -8.32 8.24
N LEU A 105 -19.98 -7.31 7.37
CA LEU A 105 -18.96 -6.28 7.18
C LEU A 105 -18.92 -5.34 8.40
N LYS A 106 -17.73 -5.20 8.99
CA LYS A 106 -17.46 -4.20 10.01
C LYS A 106 -16.44 -3.20 9.49
N VAL A 107 -16.87 -1.95 9.42
CA VAL A 107 -16.01 -0.81 9.10
C VAL A 107 -15.39 -0.28 10.40
N ILE A 108 -14.07 -0.18 10.44
CA ILE A 108 -13.27 0.22 11.62
C ILE A 108 -12.85 1.70 11.50
N ARG A 109 -12.48 2.11 10.29
CA ARG A 109 -12.18 3.49 9.93
C ARG A 109 -12.76 3.81 8.56
N THR A 110 -13.14 5.07 8.38
CA THR A 110 -13.57 5.62 7.10
C THR A 110 -12.82 6.92 6.87
N TYR A 111 -12.29 7.08 5.66
CA TYR A 111 -11.66 8.29 5.16
C TYR A 111 -12.39 8.75 3.92
N THR A 112 -12.60 10.05 3.82
CA THR A 112 -13.23 10.68 2.64
C THR A 112 -12.25 11.64 2.00
N GLY A 113 -12.18 11.56 0.67
CA GLY A 113 -11.35 12.42 -0.15
C GLY A 113 -12.13 12.97 -1.34
N GLN A 114 -11.57 13.99 -1.98
CA GLN A 114 -12.09 14.55 -3.22
C GLN A 114 -11.56 13.74 -4.40
N LEU A 115 -12.42 13.51 -5.37
CA LEU A 115 -11.97 13.06 -6.69
C LEU A 115 -11.20 14.21 -7.38
N ALA A 116 -10.21 13.86 -8.20
CA ALA A 116 -9.53 14.85 -9.03
C ALA A 116 -10.54 15.56 -9.96
N PRO A 117 -10.33 16.83 -10.34
CA PRO A 117 -11.24 17.54 -11.23
C PRO A 117 -11.50 16.76 -12.52
N GLY A 118 -12.78 16.46 -12.79
CA GLY A 118 -13.21 15.69 -13.97
C GLY A 118 -13.07 14.17 -13.84
N ALA A 119 -12.57 13.64 -12.73
CA ALA A 119 -12.46 12.21 -12.49
C ALA A 119 -13.77 11.61 -11.95
N THR A 120 -14.14 10.44 -12.44
CA THR A 120 -15.29 9.65 -11.96
C THR A 120 -14.89 8.54 -10.98
N ALA A 121 -13.58 8.33 -10.80
CA ALA A 121 -12.98 7.40 -9.85
C ALA A 121 -11.56 7.88 -9.49
N GLY A 122 -11.01 7.35 -8.40
CA GLY A 122 -9.65 7.58 -7.96
C GLY A 122 -9.00 6.29 -7.47
N ASP A 123 -7.92 6.45 -6.71
CA ASP A 123 -7.14 5.37 -6.13
C ASP A 123 -6.62 5.76 -4.75
N VAL A 124 -5.90 4.84 -4.12
CA VAL A 124 -5.00 5.16 -3.01
C VAL A 124 -3.58 4.97 -3.51
N HIS A 125 -2.75 6.00 -3.42
CA HIS A 125 -1.39 5.97 -3.94
C HIS A 125 -0.38 6.64 -3.00
N LEU A 126 0.89 6.27 -3.15
CA LEU A 126 2.02 6.84 -2.41
C LEU A 126 2.90 7.66 -3.37
N ASP A 127 3.11 8.93 -3.06
CA ASP A 127 3.96 9.80 -3.87
C ASP A 127 5.45 9.74 -3.47
N ALA A 128 6.31 10.38 -4.28
CA ALA A 128 7.76 10.38 -4.03
C ALA A 128 8.15 11.28 -2.83
N GLN A 129 7.21 12.06 -2.30
CA GLN A 129 7.40 13.01 -1.21
C GLN A 129 6.96 12.41 0.14
N GLY A 130 6.50 11.16 0.16
CA GLY A 130 6.08 10.48 1.38
C GLY A 130 4.65 10.83 1.80
N THR A 131 3.81 11.26 0.87
CA THR A 131 2.39 11.47 1.11
C THR A 131 1.60 10.28 0.57
N ALA A 132 0.79 9.67 1.44
CA ALA A 132 -0.26 8.77 1.01
C ALA A 132 -1.49 9.59 0.62
N TRP A 133 -2.05 9.33 -0.55
CA TRP A 133 -3.19 10.05 -1.11
C TRP A 133 -4.40 9.13 -1.24
N LEU A 134 -5.57 9.70 -0.97
CA LEU A 134 -6.87 9.16 -1.35
C LEU A 134 -7.42 10.06 -2.46
N ALA A 135 -7.32 9.59 -3.70
CA ALA A 135 -7.57 10.39 -4.90
C ALA A 135 -6.81 11.74 -4.83
N ALA A 136 -7.52 12.87 -4.78
CA ALA A 136 -6.92 14.21 -4.71
C ALA A 136 -6.76 14.76 -3.29
N THR A 137 -6.93 13.93 -2.25
CA THR A 137 -6.84 14.33 -0.84
C THR A 137 -5.71 13.61 -0.12
N PRO A 138 -4.80 14.32 0.58
CA PRO A 138 -3.79 13.67 1.40
C PRO A 138 -4.44 12.87 2.53
N LEU A 139 -4.10 11.60 2.63
CA LEU A 139 -4.50 10.72 3.74
C LEU A 139 -3.56 10.89 4.93
N GLY A 140 -2.26 10.98 4.66
CA GLY A 140 -1.20 11.10 5.66
C GLY A 140 0.14 11.43 5.01
N LYS A 141 1.09 11.94 5.79
CA LYS A 141 2.39 12.38 5.31
C LYS A 141 3.52 12.09 6.30
N CYS A 142 4.68 11.71 5.77
CA CYS A 142 6.00 11.89 6.38
C CYS A 142 6.54 13.29 5.99
#